data_AF-A0A445HFJ6-F1
#
_entry.id   AF-A0A445HFJ6-F1
#
_cell.length_a   1.000
_cell.length_b   1.000
_cell.length_c   1.000
_cell.angle_alpha   90.00
_cell.angle_beta   90.00
_cell.angle_gamma   90.00
#
_symmetry.space_group_name_H-M   'P 1'
#
loop_
_entity.id
_entity.type
_entity.pdbx_description
1 polymer ?
#
loop_
_entity_poly.entity_id
_entity_poly.type
_entity_poly.pdbx_seq_one_letter_code
_entity_poly.pdbx_strand_id
1 'polypeptide(L)'
;MASLGVRPVLPPPLTSISDPPPLFDGTTRLYISYSCPYAQRVWIARNYKGLQDKINLVPINLQDRPAWYKEKVYPENKVPSLEHNGKVLGESLDLIKYVDANFEGTPLFPSDPAKKEFGEQLISHVDTFSKDLFVSLKGDAVQQASPAFEYLENALGKFDDGPFLLGQFSLVDIAYIPFVERFQIVFAEVFKHDITEGRPKLATWFEELNKLNAYTETRVDPQEIVDLFKKRFLGLQDKIKLVPIDLQDRPAWYKEKVYPENKVPSLEHNGKVLGESLDLIKYVDVNFEGTPLVPSDPAKKEFGEHLISHVDTFNKDLNSSLKGDPVQQASPSFEYLENALGKFDDGPFLLGQFSLVDIAYIPFIERYQIVFAELFKQDIAEGRPKLAAWIEEVNKIDAYTQTKNDPQEIADKYKKRLLVPNIFLNSDPWIVAGFL
;
A
#
# COMPACT_ATOMS: atom_id res chain seq x y z
N MET A 1 9.03 11.21 -40.46
CA MET A 1 7.99 10.17 -40.27
C MET A 1 8.33 9.44 -38.99
N ALA A 2 7.60 9.71 -37.90
CA ALA A 2 7.77 8.99 -36.65
C ALA A 2 7.18 7.59 -36.84
N SER A 3 8.03 6.56 -36.84
CA SER A 3 7.55 5.19 -36.73
C SER A 3 6.89 5.05 -35.37
N LEU A 4 5.61 4.66 -35.34
CA LEU A 4 4.96 4.12 -34.15
C LEU A 4 5.78 2.90 -33.71
N GLY A 5 6.71 3.12 -32.79
CA GLY A 5 7.66 2.12 -32.32
C GLY A 5 6.92 1.03 -31.58
N VAL A 6 7.03 -0.20 -32.07
CA VAL A 6 6.65 -1.39 -31.31
C VAL A 6 7.50 -1.41 -30.04
N ARG A 7 6.87 -1.41 -28.86
CA ARG A 7 7.61 -1.54 -27.59
C ARG A 7 8.51 -2.78 -27.66
N PRO A 8 9.81 -2.66 -27.35
CA PRO A 8 10.71 -3.81 -27.39
C PRO A 8 10.23 -4.88 -26.41
N VAL A 9 10.22 -6.14 -26.85
CA VAL A 9 9.87 -7.27 -25.99
C VAL A 9 10.95 -7.42 -24.92
N LEU A 10 10.57 -7.18 -23.67
CA LEU A 10 11.48 -7.26 -22.53
C LEU A 10 11.66 -8.72 -22.10
N PRO A 11 12.90 -9.16 -21.76
CA PRO A 11 13.11 -10.49 -21.20
C PRO A 11 12.35 -10.67 -19.87
N PRO A 12 11.87 -11.88 -19.56
CA PRO A 12 11.22 -12.14 -18.27
C PRO A 12 12.23 -12.08 -17.11
N PRO A 13 11.84 -11.58 -15.92
CA PRO A 13 12.69 -11.59 -14.74
C PRO A 13 13.13 -13.01 -14.34
N LEU A 14 14.43 -13.18 -14.09
CA LEU A 14 15.01 -14.43 -13.59
C LEU A 14 14.71 -14.62 -12.10
N THR A 15 14.39 -15.85 -11.73
CA THR A 15 13.96 -16.27 -10.39
C THR A 15 14.95 -17.22 -9.73
N SER A 16 14.65 -17.71 -8.51
CA SER A 16 15.51 -18.67 -7.81
C SER A 16 15.78 -19.97 -8.56
N ILE A 17 14.87 -20.38 -9.44
CA ILE A 17 14.99 -21.58 -10.27
C ILE A 17 15.66 -21.33 -11.62
N SER A 18 15.99 -20.08 -11.95
CA SER A 18 16.60 -19.74 -13.24
C SER A 18 18.10 -19.97 -13.21
N ASP A 19 18.63 -20.61 -14.25
CA ASP A 19 20.08 -20.72 -14.46
C ASP A 19 20.72 -19.35 -14.74
N PRO A 20 21.99 -19.13 -14.36
CA PRO A 20 22.70 -17.91 -14.72
C PRO A 20 22.86 -17.80 -16.25
N PRO A 21 22.86 -16.58 -16.83
CA PRO A 21 23.39 -16.40 -18.17
C PRO A 21 24.88 -16.79 -18.21
N PRO A 22 25.48 -17.00 -19.39
CA PRO A 22 26.94 -17.15 -19.48
C PRO A 22 27.63 -15.96 -18.80
N LEU A 23 28.42 -16.20 -17.76
CA LEU A 23 29.05 -15.13 -16.98
C LEU A 23 30.45 -14.85 -17.50
N PHE A 24 30.82 -13.57 -17.61
CA PHE A 24 32.15 -13.11 -18.01
C PHE A 24 32.61 -13.62 -19.39
N ASP A 25 31.67 -13.86 -20.30
CA ASP A 25 31.90 -14.33 -21.67
C ASP A 25 32.26 -13.20 -22.66
N GLY A 26 32.41 -11.96 -22.17
CA GLY A 26 32.67 -10.76 -22.97
C GLY A 26 31.41 -9.98 -23.35
N THR A 27 30.22 -10.53 -23.13
CA THR A 27 28.96 -9.79 -23.32
C THR A 27 28.76 -8.80 -22.18
N THR A 28 28.37 -7.56 -22.51
CA THR A 28 28.05 -6.56 -21.48
C THR A 28 26.62 -6.77 -20.99
N ARG A 29 26.44 -6.90 -19.67
CA ARG A 29 25.14 -7.19 -19.07
C ARG A 29 24.82 -6.20 -17.96
N LEU A 30 23.63 -5.60 -18.02
CA LEU A 30 23.07 -4.80 -16.95
C LEU A 30 22.04 -5.65 -16.18
N TYR A 31 22.40 -6.05 -14.98
CA TYR A 31 21.50 -6.76 -14.07
C TYR A 31 20.57 -5.75 -13.40
N ILE A 32 19.26 -5.90 -13.58
CA ILE A 32 18.25 -4.93 -13.15
C ILE A 32 17.08 -5.59 -12.42
N SER A 33 16.21 -4.77 -11.83
CA SER A 33 14.81 -5.12 -11.64
C SER A 33 13.99 -4.03 -12.31
N TYR A 34 12.95 -4.39 -13.07
CA TYR A 34 12.13 -3.41 -13.79
C TYR A 34 11.48 -2.39 -12.86
N SER A 35 11.11 -2.80 -11.64
CA SER A 35 10.51 -1.91 -10.65
C SER A 35 11.51 -1.03 -9.87
N CYS A 36 12.82 -1.28 -9.99
CA CYS A 36 13.83 -0.58 -9.20
C CYS A 36 14.18 0.82 -9.78
N PRO A 37 13.94 1.93 -9.04
CA PRO A 37 14.25 3.28 -9.53
C PRO A 37 15.74 3.49 -9.78
N TYR A 38 16.61 2.89 -8.96
CA TYR A 38 18.06 2.95 -9.15
C TYR A 38 18.49 2.27 -10.45
N ALA A 39 17.88 1.13 -10.80
CA ALA A 39 18.22 0.41 -12.02
C ALA A 39 17.70 1.12 -13.28
N GLN A 40 16.55 1.77 -13.15
CA GLN A 40 15.97 2.57 -14.22
C GLN A 40 16.86 3.74 -14.65
N ARG A 41 17.63 4.35 -13.74
CA ARG A 41 18.65 5.36 -14.10
C ARG A 41 19.57 4.87 -15.23
N VAL A 42 20.15 3.68 -15.03
CA VAL A 42 21.10 3.08 -15.99
C VAL A 42 20.39 2.61 -17.26
N TRP A 43 19.14 2.15 -17.13
CA TRP A 43 18.32 1.77 -18.28
C TRP A 43 17.99 2.97 -19.17
N ILE A 44 17.61 4.12 -18.60
CA ILE A 44 17.38 5.36 -19.36
C ILE A 44 18.66 5.80 -20.06
N ALA A 45 19.79 5.83 -19.35
CA ALA A 45 21.09 6.19 -19.95
C ALA A 45 21.47 5.27 -21.12
N ARG A 46 21.28 3.95 -20.95
CA ARG A 46 21.47 2.95 -22.02
C ARG A 46 20.61 3.25 -23.23
N ASN A 47 19.31 3.48 -23.03
CA ASN A 47 18.38 3.69 -24.14
C ASN A 47 18.66 5.02 -24.86
N TYR A 48 18.95 6.08 -24.11
CA TYR A 48 19.20 7.42 -24.67
C TYR A 48 20.48 7.44 -25.52
N LYS A 49 21.51 6.71 -25.10
CA LYS A 49 22.77 6.57 -25.86
C LYS A 49 22.67 5.56 -27.01
N GLY A 50 21.53 4.91 -27.22
CA GLY A 50 21.36 3.91 -28.29
C GLY A 50 22.14 2.61 -28.04
N LEU A 51 22.37 2.25 -26.76
CA LEU A 51 23.22 1.13 -26.37
C LEU A 51 22.45 -0.18 -26.19
N GLN A 52 21.24 -0.29 -26.76
CA GLN A 52 20.38 -1.45 -26.55
C GLN A 52 21.03 -2.76 -27.02
N ASP A 53 21.72 -2.73 -28.15
CA ASP A 53 22.41 -3.90 -28.73
C ASP A 53 23.77 -4.18 -28.07
N LYS A 54 24.32 -3.21 -27.32
CA LYS A 54 25.63 -3.33 -26.66
C LYS A 54 25.52 -3.78 -25.20
N ILE A 55 24.44 -3.40 -24.52
CA ILE A 55 24.22 -3.70 -23.10
C ILE A 55 22.95 -4.56 -22.98
N ASN A 56 23.11 -5.83 -22.64
CA ASN A 56 21.96 -6.73 -22.49
C ASN A 56 21.31 -6.55 -21.12
N LEU A 57 19.98 -6.50 -21.06
CA LEU A 57 19.26 -6.47 -19.79
C LEU A 57 19.14 -7.89 -19.23
N VAL A 58 19.50 -8.05 -17.96
CA VAL A 58 19.26 -9.28 -17.19
C VAL A 58 18.35 -8.92 -16.01
N PRO A 59 17.03 -8.98 -16.18
CA PRO A 59 16.10 -8.67 -15.11
C PRO A 59 16.11 -9.78 -14.06
N ILE A 60 16.12 -9.38 -12.79
CA ILE A 60 16.16 -10.23 -11.62
C ILE A 60 14.91 -9.96 -10.79
N ASN A 61 14.15 -11.01 -10.45
CA ASN A 61 13.09 -10.90 -9.47
C ASN A 61 13.70 -10.69 -8.08
N LEU A 62 13.44 -9.53 -7.46
CA LEU A 62 14.02 -9.21 -6.15
C LEU A 62 13.35 -9.95 -4.98
N GLN A 63 12.11 -10.41 -5.14
CA GLN A 63 11.38 -11.19 -4.13
C GLN A 63 11.74 -12.68 -4.19
N ASP A 64 12.16 -13.16 -5.35
CA ASP A 64 12.53 -14.55 -5.61
C ASP A 64 13.88 -14.61 -6.33
N ARG A 65 14.93 -14.12 -5.65
CA ARG A 65 16.22 -13.87 -6.28
C ARG A 65 17.04 -15.15 -6.47
N PRO A 66 17.67 -15.38 -7.64
CA PRO A 66 18.66 -16.45 -7.81
C PRO A 66 19.87 -16.31 -6.91
N ALA A 67 20.24 -17.40 -6.23
CA ALA A 67 21.42 -17.47 -5.36
C ALA A 67 22.72 -17.15 -6.12
N TRP A 68 22.82 -17.60 -7.38
CA TRP A 68 23.99 -17.37 -8.23
C TRP A 68 24.30 -15.89 -8.44
N TYR A 69 23.31 -14.99 -8.36
CA TYR A 69 23.56 -13.56 -8.55
C TYR A 69 24.49 -13.03 -7.46
N LYS A 70 24.20 -13.36 -6.20
CA LYS A 70 25.06 -13.00 -5.06
C LYS A 70 26.39 -13.75 -5.11
N GLU A 71 26.34 -15.05 -5.38
CA GLU A 71 27.50 -15.93 -5.22
C GLU A 71 28.53 -15.79 -6.35
N LYS A 72 28.08 -15.48 -7.57
CA LYS A 72 28.91 -15.56 -8.77
C LYS A 72 29.03 -14.24 -9.54
N VAL A 73 28.13 -13.28 -9.32
CA VAL A 73 28.10 -12.03 -10.10
C VAL A 73 28.40 -10.82 -9.22
N TYR A 74 27.57 -10.54 -8.22
CA TYR A 74 27.64 -9.32 -7.43
C TYR A 74 27.39 -9.59 -5.93
N PRO A 75 28.46 -9.73 -5.11
CA PRO A 75 28.37 -10.10 -3.69
C PRO A 75 27.50 -9.19 -2.82
N GLU A 76 27.45 -7.90 -3.14
CA GLU A 76 26.62 -6.89 -2.48
C GLU A 76 25.13 -7.18 -2.63
N ASN A 77 24.77 -8.03 -3.62
CA ASN A 77 23.42 -8.54 -3.81
C ASN A 77 22.41 -7.40 -3.93
N LYS A 78 22.70 -6.41 -4.77
CA LYS A 78 21.82 -5.29 -5.11
C LYS A 78 21.73 -5.13 -6.62
N VAL A 79 20.71 -4.42 -7.10
CA VAL A 79 20.61 -3.96 -8.49
C VAL A 79 20.50 -2.43 -8.51
N PRO A 80 21.00 -1.74 -9.53
CA PRO A 80 21.66 -2.29 -10.72
C PRO A 80 23.10 -2.77 -10.45
N SER A 81 23.58 -3.71 -11.27
CA SER A 81 25.01 -3.96 -11.46
C SER A 81 25.32 -4.15 -12.95
N LEU A 82 26.51 -3.73 -13.39
CA LEU A 82 26.95 -3.79 -14.77
C LEU A 82 28.18 -4.71 -14.89
N GLU A 83 28.02 -5.81 -15.61
CA GLU A 83 29.12 -6.67 -16.06
C GLU A 83 29.70 -6.12 -17.37
N HIS A 84 30.96 -5.70 -17.32
CA HIS A 84 31.69 -5.18 -18.48
C HIS A 84 33.19 -5.41 -18.32
N ASN A 85 33.90 -5.77 -19.40
CA ASN A 85 35.35 -6.01 -19.40
C ASN A 85 35.86 -6.93 -18.27
N GLY A 86 35.13 -8.02 -18.02
CA GLY A 86 35.50 -9.03 -17.02
C GLY A 86 35.33 -8.58 -15.56
N LYS A 87 34.60 -7.48 -15.31
CA LYS A 87 34.33 -6.95 -13.97
C LYS A 87 32.85 -6.65 -13.81
N VAL A 88 32.40 -6.61 -12.56
CA VAL A 88 31.05 -6.16 -12.19
C VAL A 88 31.16 -4.85 -11.40
N LEU A 89 30.43 -3.84 -11.84
CA LEU A 89 30.34 -2.51 -11.22
C LEU A 89 28.96 -2.33 -10.59
N GLY A 90 28.89 -1.68 -9.44
CA GLY A 90 27.64 -1.33 -8.78
C GLY A 90 27.43 0.18 -8.66
N GLU A 91 26.47 0.58 -7.84
CA GLU A 91 26.08 1.97 -7.56
C GLU A 91 25.53 2.74 -8.77
N SER A 92 24.22 2.96 -8.80
CA SER A 92 23.52 3.50 -9.97
C SER A 92 24.07 4.84 -10.50
N LEU A 93 24.52 5.73 -9.62
CA LEU A 93 25.08 7.03 -10.02
C LEU A 93 26.47 6.89 -10.65
N ASP A 94 27.26 5.94 -10.17
CA ASP A 94 28.57 5.63 -10.76
C ASP A 94 28.38 4.90 -12.09
N LEU A 95 27.38 4.02 -12.20
CA LEU A 95 27.06 3.33 -13.44
C LEU A 95 26.61 4.27 -14.56
N ILE A 96 25.76 5.27 -14.28
CA ILE A 96 25.36 6.22 -15.34
C ILE A 96 26.54 7.08 -15.81
N LYS A 97 27.46 7.46 -14.91
CA LYS A 97 28.72 8.14 -15.26
C LYS A 97 29.65 7.21 -16.05
N TYR A 98 29.76 5.95 -15.64
CA TYR A 98 30.57 4.94 -16.31
C TYR A 98 30.09 4.70 -17.74
N VAL A 99 28.77 4.51 -17.92
CA VAL A 99 28.14 4.35 -19.23
C VAL A 99 28.37 5.57 -20.10
N ASP A 100 28.25 6.78 -19.55
CA ASP A 100 28.49 8.00 -20.33
C ASP A 100 29.96 8.15 -20.78
N ALA A 101 30.91 7.76 -19.93
CA ALA A 101 32.34 7.91 -20.17
C ALA A 101 32.97 6.79 -21.03
N ASN A 102 32.41 5.58 -21.02
CA ASN A 102 33.05 4.39 -21.62
C ASN A 102 32.31 3.84 -22.86
N PHE A 103 31.14 4.37 -23.18
CA PHE A 103 30.36 3.96 -24.35
C PHE A 103 30.10 5.15 -25.28
N GLU A 104 30.02 4.85 -26.58
CA GLU A 104 29.66 5.81 -27.62
C GLU A 104 28.24 6.38 -27.42
N GLY A 105 27.94 7.47 -28.11
CA GLY A 105 26.64 8.14 -28.10
C GLY A 105 26.72 9.56 -27.56
N THR A 106 25.58 10.25 -27.55
CA THR A 106 25.48 11.64 -27.08
C THR A 106 26.00 11.76 -25.64
N PRO A 107 26.92 12.70 -25.34
CA PRO A 107 27.35 12.97 -23.98
C PRO A 107 26.17 13.42 -23.11
N LEU A 108 26.05 12.85 -21.91
CA LEU A 108 24.98 13.17 -20.95
C LEU A 108 25.42 14.13 -19.84
N PHE A 109 26.68 14.57 -19.87
CA PHE A 109 27.19 15.59 -18.96
C PHE A 109 27.81 16.76 -19.75
N PRO A 110 27.38 18.01 -19.49
CA PRO A 110 27.88 19.16 -20.22
C PRO A 110 29.37 19.43 -19.97
N SER A 111 30.04 20.00 -20.97
CA SER A 111 31.41 20.51 -20.85
C SER A 111 31.50 21.91 -20.24
N ASP A 112 30.38 22.64 -20.18
CA ASP A 112 30.31 23.96 -19.56
C ASP A 112 30.64 23.87 -18.05
N PRO A 113 31.63 24.65 -17.55
CA PRO A 113 32.05 24.56 -16.15
C PRO A 113 30.96 24.84 -15.12
N ALA A 114 30.07 25.82 -15.37
CA ALA A 114 29.02 26.21 -14.44
C ALA A 114 27.91 25.15 -14.37
N LYS A 115 27.55 24.57 -15.53
CA LYS A 115 26.63 23.43 -15.58
C LYS A 115 27.21 22.19 -14.92
N LYS A 116 28.51 21.96 -15.10
CA LYS A 116 29.22 20.84 -14.47
C LYS A 116 29.18 20.93 -12.95
N GLU A 117 29.56 22.09 -12.40
CA GLU A 117 29.54 22.35 -10.95
C GLU A 117 28.13 22.17 -10.36
N PHE A 118 27.11 22.76 -10.99
CA PHE A 118 25.73 22.61 -10.54
C PHE A 118 25.22 21.18 -10.67
N GLY A 119 25.59 20.47 -11.74
CA GLY A 119 25.23 19.08 -11.93
C GLY A 119 25.83 18.16 -10.86
N GLU A 120 27.09 18.38 -10.48
CA GLU A 120 27.74 17.65 -9.38
C GLU A 120 27.07 17.95 -8.04
N GLN A 121 26.67 19.20 -7.80
CA GLN A 121 25.87 19.58 -6.63
C GLN A 121 24.53 18.82 -6.60
N LEU A 122 23.78 18.82 -7.70
CA LEU A 122 22.48 18.13 -7.76
C LEU A 122 22.63 16.61 -7.62
N ILE A 123 23.64 15.99 -8.24
CA ILE A 123 23.91 14.56 -8.11
C ILE A 123 24.28 14.21 -6.66
N SER A 124 25.05 15.04 -5.96
CA SER A 124 25.40 14.77 -4.55
C SER A 124 24.20 14.90 -3.60
N HIS A 125 23.16 15.64 -3.98
CA HIS A 125 21.95 15.83 -3.18
C HIS A 125 20.86 14.77 -3.44
N VAL A 126 20.90 14.02 -4.54
CA VAL A 126 19.79 13.15 -4.96
C VAL A 126 19.44 12.05 -3.94
N ASP A 127 20.42 11.57 -3.16
CA ASP A 127 20.18 10.57 -2.12
C ASP A 127 19.48 11.17 -0.90
N THR A 128 19.78 12.43 -0.55
CA THR A 128 19.02 13.18 0.46
C THR A 128 17.60 13.43 -0.03
N PHE A 129 17.44 13.94 -1.26
CA PHE A 129 16.14 14.18 -1.88
C PHE A 129 15.25 12.93 -1.87
N SER A 130 15.77 11.80 -2.36
CA SER A 130 14.99 10.55 -2.42
C SER A 130 14.66 10.00 -1.04
N LYS A 131 15.59 10.10 -0.07
CA LYS A 131 15.34 9.72 1.32
C LYS A 131 14.22 10.55 1.95
N ASP A 132 14.23 11.87 1.75
CA ASP A 132 13.24 12.77 2.34
C ASP A 132 11.84 12.48 1.78
N LEU A 133 11.74 12.20 0.48
CA LEU A 133 10.50 11.71 -0.15
C LEU A 133 10.01 10.40 0.48
N PHE A 134 10.87 9.40 0.70
CA PHE A 134 10.42 8.16 1.36
C PHE A 134 10.04 8.35 2.82
N VAL A 135 10.67 9.29 3.52
CA VAL A 135 10.34 9.61 4.92
C VAL A 135 8.99 10.31 5.00
N SER A 136 8.65 11.18 4.04
CA SER A 136 7.38 11.92 4.05
C SER A 136 6.16 11.00 4.06
N LEU A 137 6.25 9.82 3.44
CA LEU A 137 5.17 8.83 3.38
C LEU A 137 4.72 8.31 4.77
N LYS A 138 5.49 8.58 5.83
CA LYS A 138 5.20 8.16 7.21
C LYS A 138 4.51 9.26 8.05
N GLY A 139 4.18 10.40 7.45
CA GLY A 139 3.54 11.51 8.13
C GLY A 139 2.50 12.17 7.25
N ASP A 140 2.39 13.50 7.35
CA ASP A 140 1.65 14.28 6.35
C ASP A 140 2.47 14.29 5.05
N ALA A 141 2.23 13.29 4.20
CA ALA A 141 3.04 13.05 3.02
C ALA A 141 3.09 14.25 2.07
N VAL A 142 1.96 14.95 1.90
CA VAL A 142 1.85 16.12 1.03
C VAL A 142 2.67 17.27 1.61
N GLN A 143 2.45 17.61 2.87
CA GLN A 143 3.16 18.74 3.50
C GLN A 143 4.66 18.46 3.63
N GLN A 144 5.04 17.24 4.03
CA GLN A 144 6.44 16.88 4.29
C GLN A 144 7.25 16.67 3.02
N ALA A 145 6.63 16.30 1.89
CA ALA A 145 7.32 16.20 0.61
C ALA A 145 7.48 17.55 -0.11
N SER A 146 6.67 18.57 0.24
CA SER A 146 6.67 19.87 -0.44
C SER A 146 8.07 20.50 -0.56
N PRO A 147 8.91 20.54 0.50
CA PRO A 147 10.25 21.14 0.40
C PRO A 147 11.16 20.45 -0.61
N ALA A 148 11.03 19.13 -0.79
CA ALA A 148 11.81 18.40 -1.79
C ALA A 148 11.39 18.80 -3.21
N PHE A 149 10.09 18.91 -3.49
CA PHE A 149 9.61 19.35 -4.79
C PHE A 149 9.87 20.85 -5.04
N GLU A 150 9.83 21.69 -4.01
CA GLU A 150 10.25 23.09 -4.09
C GLU A 150 11.74 23.22 -4.42
N TYR A 151 12.59 22.38 -3.84
CA TYR A 151 14.00 22.31 -4.21
C TYR A 151 14.18 22.02 -5.71
N LEU A 152 13.43 21.06 -6.24
CA LEU A 152 13.51 20.71 -7.66
C LEU A 152 12.96 21.82 -8.57
N GLU A 153 11.83 22.43 -8.21
CA GLU A 153 11.25 23.59 -8.91
C GLU A 153 12.25 24.77 -8.95
N ASN A 154 12.96 25.03 -7.86
CA ASN A 154 13.96 26.08 -7.78
C ASN A 154 15.24 25.75 -8.58
N ALA A 155 15.62 24.48 -8.67
CA ALA A 155 16.75 24.03 -9.48
C ALA A 155 16.45 24.11 -10.98
N LEU A 156 15.21 23.82 -11.38
CA LEU A 156 14.76 23.95 -12.76
C LEU A 156 14.76 25.42 -13.22
N GLY A 157 15.08 25.64 -14.49
CA GLY A 157 15.16 26.98 -15.07
C GLY A 157 16.37 27.81 -14.59
N LYS A 158 17.39 27.19 -13.99
CA LYS A 158 18.67 27.85 -13.71
C LYS A 158 19.43 28.24 -14.99
N PHE A 159 19.23 27.49 -16.07
CA PHE A 159 19.84 27.73 -17.38
C PHE A 159 18.72 27.90 -18.42
N ASP A 160 18.85 28.92 -19.27
CA ASP A 160 17.78 29.34 -20.19
C ASP A 160 17.77 28.59 -21.54
N ASP A 161 18.67 27.63 -21.72
CA ASP A 161 18.83 26.87 -22.97
C ASP A 161 18.10 25.51 -22.96
N GLY A 162 17.16 25.33 -22.03
CA GLY A 162 16.15 24.29 -22.13
C GLY A 162 15.43 23.97 -20.81
N PRO A 163 14.49 23.02 -20.85
CA PRO A 163 13.57 22.73 -19.75
C PRO A 163 14.15 21.75 -18.70
N PHE A 164 15.36 21.23 -18.92
CA PHE A 164 15.99 20.23 -18.06
C PHE A 164 16.84 20.87 -16.96
N LEU A 165 17.27 20.08 -15.97
CA LEU A 165 17.98 20.60 -14.79
C LEU A 165 19.28 21.34 -15.12
N LEU A 166 19.94 20.96 -16.22
CA LEU A 166 21.12 21.65 -16.74
C LEU A 166 20.85 22.39 -18.06
N GLY A 167 19.59 22.72 -18.36
CA GLY A 167 19.12 23.24 -19.64
C GLY A 167 18.79 22.12 -20.63
N GLN A 168 19.80 21.35 -21.04
CA GLN A 168 19.66 20.15 -21.85
C GLN A 168 19.55 18.86 -21.01
N PHE A 169 18.92 17.82 -21.57
CA PHE A 169 18.78 16.51 -20.92
C PHE A 169 20.15 15.93 -20.54
N SER A 170 20.28 15.46 -19.30
CA SER A 170 21.56 15.11 -18.71
C SER A 170 21.48 13.94 -17.72
N LEU A 171 22.64 13.50 -17.22
CA LEU A 171 22.75 12.55 -16.11
C LEU A 171 21.99 13.01 -14.86
N VAL A 172 21.81 14.32 -14.67
CA VAL A 172 21.08 14.85 -13.52
C VAL A 172 19.60 14.54 -13.64
N ASP A 173 18.99 14.76 -14.81
CA ASP A 173 17.59 14.42 -15.05
C ASP A 173 17.35 12.92 -14.86
N ILE A 174 18.25 12.10 -15.40
CA ILE A 174 18.25 10.63 -15.23
C ILE A 174 18.35 10.23 -13.75
N ALA A 175 19.14 10.95 -12.94
CA ALA A 175 19.29 10.63 -11.53
C ALA A 175 18.00 10.87 -10.72
N TYR A 176 17.23 11.91 -11.07
CA TYR A 176 16.03 12.32 -10.33
C TYR A 176 14.75 11.64 -10.84
N ILE A 177 14.54 11.55 -12.16
CA ILE A 177 13.23 11.16 -12.72
C ILE A 177 12.67 9.83 -12.20
N PRO A 178 13.44 8.75 -11.97
CA PRO A 178 12.85 7.50 -11.46
C PRO A 178 12.19 7.66 -10.08
N PHE A 179 12.65 8.60 -9.25
CA PHE A 179 12.03 8.86 -7.95
C PHE A 179 10.83 9.77 -8.13
N VAL A 180 10.99 10.87 -8.88
CA VAL A 180 9.94 11.87 -9.07
C VAL A 180 8.72 11.28 -9.76
N GLU A 181 8.89 10.40 -10.75
CA GLU A 181 7.75 9.72 -11.42
C GLU A 181 6.96 8.82 -10.47
N ARG A 182 7.64 8.09 -9.56
CA ARG A 182 6.98 7.16 -8.64
C ARG A 182 6.15 7.93 -7.64
N PHE A 183 6.71 9.04 -7.15
CA PHE A 183 5.99 9.92 -6.25
C PHE A 183 4.86 10.68 -6.94
N GLN A 184 4.99 11.05 -8.22
CA GLN A 184 3.87 11.61 -9.00
C GLN A 184 2.68 10.65 -9.02
N ILE A 185 2.93 9.38 -9.34
CA ILE A 185 1.89 8.34 -9.39
C ILE A 185 1.27 8.14 -8.00
N VAL A 186 2.10 7.93 -6.98
CA VAL A 186 1.62 7.65 -5.62
C VAL A 186 0.83 8.83 -5.04
N PHE A 187 1.28 10.07 -5.25
CA PHE A 187 0.59 11.25 -4.74
C PHE A 187 -0.75 11.47 -5.45
N ALA A 188 -0.81 11.27 -6.76
CA ALA A 188 -2.06 11.36 -7.50
C ALA A 188 -3.06 10.26 -7.08
N GLU A 189 -2.60 9.00 -7.02
CA GLU A 189 -3.50 7.86 -6.82
C GLU A 189 -3.89 7.65 -5.36
N VAL A 190 -2.95 7.83 -4.43
CA VAL A 190 -3.18 7.55 -3.00
C VAL A 190 -3.59 8.82 -2.25
N PHE A 191 -2.85 9.92 -2.45
CA PHE A 191 -3.03 11.14 -1.67
C PHE A 191 -3.93 12.18 -2.35
N LYS A 192 -4.41 11.88 -3.57
CA LYS A 192 -5.23 12.76 -4.40
C LYS A 192 -4.63 14.17 -4.56
N HIS A 193 -3.29 14.22 -4.67
CA HIS A 193 -2.52 15.45 -4.77
C HIS A 193 -1.65 15.45 -6.03
N ASP A 194 -1.68 16.55 -6.76
CA ASP A 194 -0.79 16.77 -7.92
C ASP A 194 0.49 17.48 -7.46
N ILE A 195 1.63 16.78 -7.53
CA ILE A 195 2.93 17.34 -7.15
C ILE A 195 3.37 18.51 -8.04
N THR A 196 2.72 18.74 -9.18
CA THR A 196 3.01 19.85 -10.10
C THR A 196 2.20 21.10 -9.77
N GLU A 197 1.22 21.03 -8.86
CA GLU A 197 0.44 22.18 -8.42
C GLU A 197 1.38 23.24 -7.79
N GLY A 198 1.34 24.46 -8.33
CA GLY A 198 2.25 25.55 -7.92
C GLY A 198 3.70 25.39 -8.39
N ARG A 199 4.02 24.37 -9.19
CA ARG A 199 5.38 24.04 -9.68
C ARG A 199 5.42 23.92 -11.21
N PRO A 200 5.27 25.04 -11.95
CA PRO A 200 5.14 25.02 -13.41
C PRO A 200 6.39 24.52 -14.14
N LYS A 201 7.60 24.72 -13.59
CA LYS A 201 8.81 24.19 -14.24
C LYS A 201 8.89 22.68 -14.09
N LEU A 202 8.49 22.14 -12.94
CA LEU A 202 8.35 20.69 -12.75
C LEU A 202 7.33 20.08 -13.71
N ALA A 203 6.19 20.74 -13.92
CA ALA A 203 5.20 20.33 -14.92
C ALA A 203 5.81 20.27 -16.34
N THR A 204 6.53 21.33 -16.73
CA THR A 204 7.23 21.41 -18.04
C THR A 204 8.29 20.32 -18.17
N TRP A 205 9.07 20.08 -17.11
CA TRP A 205 10.10 19.04 -17.07
C TRP A 205 9.51 17.64 -17.32
N PHE A 206 8.37 17.33 -16.70
CA PHE A 206 7.64 16.08 -16.99
C PHE A 206 7.14 16.01 -18.43
N GLU A 207 6.57 17.09 -18.96
CA GLU A 207 6.09 17.12 -20.35
C GLU A 207 7.22 16.76 -21.33
N GLU A 208 8.39 17.35 -21.14
CA GLU A 208 9.55 17.19 -22.02
C GLU A 208 10.20 15.81 -21.86
N LEU A 209 10.29 15.29 -20.63
CA LEU A 209 10.73 13.91 -20.40
C LEU A 209 9.81 12.90 -21.07
N ASN A 210 8.49 13.10 -21.03
CA ASN A 210 7.53 12.20 -21.66
C ASN A 210 7.61 12.17 -23.20
N LYS A 211 8.34 13.10 -23.82
CA LYS A 211 8.67 13.08 -25.26
C LYS A 211 9.87 12.16 -25.58
N LEU A 212 10.61 11.69 -24.57
CA LEU A 212 11.80 10.86 -24.74
C LEU A 212 11.44 9.37 -24.65
N ASN A 213 11.48 8.66 -25.78
CA ASN A 213 11.29 7.19 -25.81
C ASN A 213 12.26 6.46 -24.88
N ALA A 214 13.50 6.97 -24.78
CA ALA A 214 14.52 6.43 -23.88
C ALA A 214 14.10 6.37 -22.42
N TYR A 215 13.20 7.27 -22.00
CA TYR A 215 12.60 7.29 -20.68
C TYR A 215 11.28 6.52 -20.66
N THR A 216 10.36 6.79 -21.58
CA THR A 216 9.00 6.24 -21.51
C THR A 216 8.94 4.72 -21.68
N GLU A 217 9.90 4.11 -22.39
CA GLU A 217 10.03 2.65 -22.52
C GLU A 217 10.50 1.95 -21.23
N THR A 218 10.99 2.71 -20.25
CA THR A 218 11.50 2.19 -18.98
C THR A 218 10.48 2.24 -17.84
N ARG A 219 9.34 2.89 -18.08
CA ARG A 219 8.31 3.13 -17.07
C ARG A 219 7.63 1.82 -16.70
N VAL A 220 7.37 1.67 -15.41
CA VAL A 220 6.62 0.56 -14.83
C VAL A 220 5.12 0.88 -14.91
N ASP A 221 4.29 -0.15 -14.91
CA ASP A 221 2.85 0.03 -14.80
C ASP A 221 2.50 0.84 -13.52
N PRO A 222 1.66 1.90 -13.63
CA PRO A 222 1.31 2.73 -12.48
C PRO A 222 0.67 1.95 -11.32
N GLN A 223 -0.17 0.95 -11.61
CA GLN A 223 -0.83 0.16 -10.58
C GLN A 223 0.19 -0.69 -9.81
N GLU A 224 1.18 -1.28 -10.49
CA GLU A 224 2.28 -2.00 -9.83
C GLU A 224 3.05 -1.09 -8.86
N ILE A 225 3.27 0.18 -9.20
CA ILE A 225 3.90 1.16 -8.32
C ILE A 225 3.03 1.47 -7.10
N VAL A 226 1.73 1.71 -7.31
CA VAL A 226 0.77 1.95 -6.22
C VAL A 226 0.73 0.77 -5.26
N ASP A 227 0.62 -0.45 -5.77
CA ASP A 227 0.55 -1.66 -4.95
C ASP A 227 1.84 -1.88 -4.16
N LEU A 228 2.99 -1.68 -4.81
CA LEU A 228 4.30 -1.76 -4.14
C LEU A 228 4.41 -0.76 -2.99
N PHE A 229 4.01 0.50 -3.20
CA PHE A 229 4.10 1.55 -2.18
C PHE A 229 3.08 1.35 -1.07
N LYS A 230 1.84 0.95 -1.40
CA LYS A 230 0.82 0.60 -0.41
C LYS A 230 1.33 -0.49 0.51
N LYS A 231 1.83 -1.59 -0.06
CA LYS A 231 2.41 -2.70 0.70
C LYS A 231 3.59 -2.25 1.57
N ARG A 232 4.51 -1.46 0.99
CA ARG A 232 5.80 -1.15 1.63
C ARG A 232 5.74 -0.03 2.66
N PHE A 233 4.86 0.95 2.48
CA PHE A 233 4.88 2.20 3.24
C PHE A 233 3.55 2.56 3.89
N LEU A 234 2.41 2.08 3.36
CA LEU A 234 1.08 2.56 3.78
C LEU A 234 0.22 1.48 4.46
N GLY A 235 0.63 0.21 4.44
CA GLY A 235 -0.09 -0.88 5.09
C GLY A 235 0.27 -1.02 6.58
N LEU A 236 -0.74 -1.28 7.43
CA LEU A 236 -0.51 -1.77 8.80
C LEU A 236 -0.17 -3.27 8.85
N GLN A 237 -0.36 -4.01 7.76
CA GLN A 237 -0.17 -5.47 7.70
C GLN A 237 1.24 -5.93 8.10
N ASP A 238 2.26 -5.10 7.82
CA ASP A 238 3.64 -5.35 8.25
C ASP A 238 3.97 -4.75 9.64
N LYS A 239 3.13 -3.83 10.14
CA LYS A 239 3.29 -3.15 11.44
C LYS A 239 2.58 -3.91 12.58
N ILE A 240 1.42 -4.53 12.32
CA ILE A 240 0.64 -5.32 13.26
C ILE A 240 0.63 -6.78 12.78
N LYS A 241 1.33 -7.64 13.51
CA LYS A 241 1.36 -9.08 13.20
C LYS A 241 0.12 -9.76 13.75
N LEU A 242 -0.65 -10.42 12.89
CA LEU A 242 -1.76 -11.26 13.32
C LEU A 242 -1.21 -12.59 13.86
N VAL A 243 -1.64 -12.95 15.07
CA VAL A 243 -1.33 -14.23 15.71
C VAL A 243 -2.66 -14.95 15.91
N PRO A 244 -3.01 -15.94 15.05
CA PRO A 244 -4.25 -16.67 15.21
C PRO A 244 -4.20 -17.53 16.47
N ILE A 245 -5.22 -17.42 17.31
CA ILE A 245 -5.41 -18.22 18.52
C ILE A 245 -6.61 -19.14 18.27
N ASP A 246 -6.36 -20.45 18.23
CA ASP A 246 -7.44 -21.43 18.22
C ASP A 246 -8.21 -21.33 19.54
N LEU A 247 -9.52 -21.09 19.50
CA LEU A 247 -10.33 -20.99 20.72
C LEU A 247 -10.88 -22.34 21.19
N GLN A 248 -10.82 -23.39 20.37
CA GLN A 248 -11.14 -24.76 20.77
C GLN A 248 -9.96 -25.41 21.51
N ASP A 249 -8.73 -25.15 21.02
CA ASP A 249 -7.48 -25.59 21.65
C ASP A 249 -6.59 -24.39 21.99
N ARG A 250 -7.04 -23.60 22.97
CA ARG A 250 -6.34 -22.35 23.29
C ARG A 250 -5.00 -22.63 23.96
N PRO A 251 -3.87 -22.14 23.42
CA PRO A 251 -2.56 -22.40 23.98
C PRO A 251 -2.41 -21.80 25.38
N ALA A 252 -1.93 -22.60 26.33
CA ALA A 252 -1.73 -22.19 27.72
C ALA A 252 -0.83 -20.94 27.86
N TRP A 253 0.19 -20.83 26.99
CA TRP A 253 1.13 -19.70 27.02
C TRP A 253 0.44 -18.34 26.80
N TYR A 254 -0.69 -18.29 26.08
CA TYR A 254 -1.36 -17.04 25.79
C TYR A 254 -1.88 -16.38 27.07
N LYS A 255 -2.57 -17.16 27.92
CA LYS A 255 -3.02 -16.70 29.23
C LYS A 255 -1.85 -16.41 30.17
N GLU A 256 -0.85 -17.28 30.19
CA GLU A 256 0.24 -17.21 31.16
C GLU A 256 1.23 -16.08 30.89
N LYS A 257 1.46 -15.76 29.62
CA LYS A 257 2.58 -14.89 29.21
C LYS A 257 2.17 -13.64 28.44
N VAL A 258 1.00 -13.64 27.80
CA VAL A 258 0.58 -12.54 26.92
C VAL A 258 -0.59 -11.78 27.51
N TYR A 259 -1.75 -12.43 27.65
CA TYR A 259 -2.96 -11.75 28.10
C TYR A 259 -3.73 -12.56 29.15
N PRO A 260 -3.58 -12.22 30.45
CA PRO A 260 -4.17 -12.98 31.57
C PRO A 260 -5.69 -13.14 31.55
N GLU A 261 -6.40 -12.16 30.99
CA GLU A 261 -7.85 -12.23 30.80
C GLU A 261 -8.26 -13.38 29.86
N ASN A 262 -7.30 -13.90 29.08
CA ASN A 262 -7.48 -15.03 28.19
C ASN A 262 -8.66 -14.80 27.24
N LYS A 263 -8.75 -13.59 26.68
CA LYS A 263 -9.73 -13.20 25.67
C LYS A 263 -9.01 -12.81 24.40
N VAL A 264 -9.74 -12.77 23.29
CA VAL A 264 -9.24 -12.22 22.03
C VAL A 264 -10.28 -11.22 21.51
N PRO A 265 -9.86 -10.18 20.78
CA PRO A 265 -8.50 -9.80 20.46
C PRO A 265 -7.75 -9.22 21.68
N SER A 266 -6.42 -9.29 21.61
CA SER A 266 -5.50 -8.49 22.43
C SER A 266 -4.41 -7.92 21.52
N LEU A 267 -3.88 -6.75 21.85
CA LEU A 267 -2.83 -6.08 21.08
C LEU A 267 -1.61 -5.86 21.97
N GLU A 268 -0.46 -6.40 21.57
CA GLU A 268 0.83 -6.06 22.16
C GLU A 268 1.48 -4.90 21.38
N HIS A 269 1.71 -3.77 22.05
CA HIS A 269 2.40 -2.61 21.48
C HIS A 269 3.24 -1.90 22.55
N ASN A 270 4.50 -1.59 22.22
CA ASN A 270 5.45 -0.91 23.12
C ASN A 270 5.59 -1.57 24.51
N GLY A 271 5.62 -2.90 24.54
CA GLY A 271 5.75 -3.68 25.78
C GLY A 271 4.52 -3.67 26.68
N LYS A 272 3.37 -3.20 26.18
CA LYS A 272 2.07 -3.26 26.86
C LYS A 272 1.13 -4.15 26.06
N VAL A 273 0.31 -4.92 26.77
CA VAL A 273 -0.78 -5.69 26.18
C VAL A 273 -2.10 -5.02 26.54
N LEU A 274 -2.87 -4.69 25.51
CA LEU A 274 -4.19 -4.10 25.57
C LEU A 274 -5.21 -5.17 25.14
N GLY A 275 -6.44 -5.06 25.61
CA GLY A 275 -7.54 -5.90 25.14
C GLY A 275 -8.81 -5.09 24.99
N GLU A 276 -9.94 -5.79 24.87
CA GLU A 276 -11.27 -5.23 24.58
C GLU A 276 -11.36 -4.60 23.19
N SER A 277 -12.13 -5.23 22.31
CA SER A 277 -12.15 -4.93 20.86
C SER A 277 -12.39 -3.45 20.54
N LEU A 278 -13.37 -2.81 21.18
CA LEU A 278 -13.72 -1.40 20.94
C LEU A 278 -12.61 -0.44 21.36
N ASP A 279 -11.90 -0.75 22.44
CA ASP A 279 -10.75 0.04 22.89
C ASP A 279 -9.55 -0.16 21.95
N LEU A 280 -9.38 -1.38 21.40
CA LEU A 280 -8.36 -1.65 20.40
C LEU A 280 -8.58 -0.88 19.10
N ILE A 281 -9.82 -0.75 18.60
CA ILE A 281 -10.10 0.07 17.40
C ILE A 281 -9.65 1.51 17.62
N LYS A 282 -10.05 2.11 18.76
CA LYS A 282 -9.68 3.47 19.13
C LYS A 282 -8.16 3.59 19.29
N TYR A 283 -7.54 2.60 19.92
CA TYR A 283 -6.10 2.59 20.10
C TYR A 283 -5.36 2.54 18.75
N VAL A 284 -5.81 1.70 17.82
CA VAL A 284 -5.24 1.60 16.48
C VAL A 284 -5.38 2.92 15.73
N ASP A 285 -6.56 3.53 15.74
CA ASP A 285 -6.83 4.82 15.08
C ASP A 285 -5.94 5.96 15.62
N VAL A 286 -5.65 5.96 16.92
CA VAL A 286 -4.85 7.02 17.57
C VAL A 286 -3.35 6.78 17.45
N ASN A 287 -2.89 5.53 17.49
CA ASN A 287 -1.46 5.20 17.65
C ASN A 287 -0.78 4.72 16.36
N PHE A 288 -1.53 4.53 15.29
CA PHE A 288 -1.00 4.11 14.00
C PHE A 288 -1.40 5.11 12.91
N GLU A 289 -0.50 5.34 11.96
CA GLU A 289 -0.76 6.17 10.78
C GLU A 289 -1.92 5.58 9.95
N GLY A 290 -2.85 6.41 9.49
CA GLY A 290 -4.00 5.98 8.71
C GLY A 290 -5.03 7.10 8.49
N THR A 291 -6.09 6.78 7.76
CA THR A 291 -7.27 7.67 7.66
C THR A 291 -7.99 7.67 9.01
N PRO A 292 -8.24 8.84 9.63
CA PRO A 292 -8.93 8.90 10.92
C PRO A 292 -10.34 8.30 10.86
N LEU A 293 -10.65 7.42 11.81
CA LEU A 293 -11.94 6.73 11.94
C LEU A 293 -12.91 7.44 12.89
N VAL A 294 -12.42 8.41 13.66
CA VAL A 294 -13.23 9.34 14.46
C VAL A 294 -13.45 10.63 13.66
N PRO A 295 -14.70 10.99 13.30
CA PRO A 295 -14.98 12.27 12.65
C PRO A 295 -14.55 13.46 13.52
N SER A 296 -14.15 14.57 12.91
CA SER A 296 -13.81 15.81 13.64
C SER A 296 -15.04 16.54 14.17
N ASP A 297 -16.19 16.38 13.51
CA ASP A 297 -17.46 17.00 13.84
C ASP A 297 -17.95 16.61 15.26
N PRO A 298 -18.24 17.58 16.15
CA PRO A 298 -18.67 17.29 17.52
C PRO A 298 -19.98 16.50 17.64
N ALA A 299 -20.97 16.76 16.77
CA ALA A 299 -22.26 16.07 16.82
C ALA A 299 -22.12 14.61 16.36
N LYS A 300 -21.27 14.36 15.36
CA LYS A 300 -20.91 12.99 14.94
C LYS A 300 -20.15 12.24 16.02
N LYS A 301 -19.25 12.90 16.75
CA LYS A 301 -18.54 12.28 17.90
C LYS A 301 -19.52 11.87 19.00
N GLU A 302 -20.38 12.78 19.43
CA GLU A 302 -21.36 12.50 20.49
C GLU A 302 -22.30 11.34 20.10
N PHE A 303 -22.81 11.36 18.87
CA PHE A 303 -23.66 10.27 18.37
C PHE A 303 -22.88 8.96 18.21
N GLY A 304 -21.63 9.02 17.76
CA GLY A 304 -20.76 7.84 17.66
C GLY A 304 -20.47 7.20 19.01
N GLU A 305 -20.22 8.00 20.05
CA GLU A 305 -20.07 7.51 21.43
C GLU A 305 -21.34 6.83 21.93
N HIS A 306 -22.51 7.42 21.64
CA HIS A 306 -23.80 6.81 21.95
C HIS A 306 -23.95 5.44 21.27
N LEU A 307 -23.70 5.33 19.97
CA LEU A 307 -23.78 4.07 19.22
C LEU A 307 -22.79 3.03 19.77
N ILE A 308 -21.54 3.43 20.02
CA ILE A 308 -20.51 2.54 20.58
C ILE A 308 -20.91 1.99 21.94
N SER A 309 -21.51 2.81 22.80
CA SER A 309 -22.02 2.37 24.10
C SER A 309 -23.18 1.36 24.00
N HIS A 310 -23.86 1.32 22.85
CA HIS A 310 -25.02 0.47 22.61
C HIS A 310 -24.67 -0.86 21.93
N VAL A 311 -23.47 -1.03 21.37
CA VAL A 311 -23.04 -2.23 20.60
C VAL A 311 -23.29 -3.54 21.38
N ASP A 312 -22.91 -3.59 22.66
CA ASP A 312 -23.07 -4.80 23.48
C ASP A 312 -24.54 -5.13 23.72
N THR A 313 -25.38 -4.11 23.91
CA THR A 313 -26.82 -4.28 24.08
C THR A 313 -27.44 -4.78 22.79
N PHE A 314 -27.10 -4.15 21.67
CA PHE A 314 -27.53 -4.54 20.34
C PHE A 314 -27.22 -6.01 20.04
N ASN A 315 -25.98 -6.44 20.26
CA ASN A 315 -25.57 -7.83 20.02
C ASN A 315 -26.27 -8.81 20.98
N LYS A 316 -26.44 -8.43 22.25
CA LYS A 316 -27.15 -9.25 23.25
C LYS A 316 -28.62 -9.45 22.86
N ASP A 317 -29.28 -8.41 22.37
CA ASP A 317 -30.69 -8.46 21.97
C ASP A 317 -30.86 -9.36 20.74
N LEU A 318 -30.02 -9.18 19.72
CA LEU A 318 -30.03 -10.06 18.54
C LEU A 318 -29.74 -11.52 18.90
N ASN A 319 -28.76 -11.79 19.77
CA ASN A 319 -28.47 -13.16 20.18
C ASN A 319 -29.62 -13.78 20.99
N SER A 320 -30.34 -12.97 21.77
CA SER A 320 -31.50 -13.43 22.54
C SER A 320 -32.70 -13.73 21.64
N SER A 321 -32.89 -12.94 20.57
CA SER A 321 -33.95 -13.15 19.58
C SER A 321 -33.94 -14.56 18.98
N LEU A 322 -32.73 -15.14 18.79
CA LEU A 322 -32.54 -16.47 18.19
C LEU A 322 -33.18 -17.61 18.99
N LYS A 323 -33.51 -17.38 20.28
CA LYS A 323 -34.12 -18.39 21.16
C LYS A 323 -35.65 -18.36 21.15
N GLY A 324 -36.25 -17.32 20.58
CA GLY A 324 -37.69 -17.08 20.56
C GLY A 324 -38.26 -17.14 19.15
N ASP A 325 -38.99 -16.10 18.76
CA ASP A 325 -39.31 -15.80 17.36
C ASP A 325 -38.22 -14.85 16.82
N PRO A 326 -37.22 -15.36 16.07
CA PRO A 326 -36.07 -14.56 15.66
C PRO A 326 -36.47 -13.36 14.80
N VAL A 327 -37.45 -13.54 13.93
CA VAL A 327 -37.89 -12.50 12.97
C VAL A 327 -38.56 -11.36 13.73
N GLN A 328 -39.52 -11.70 14.59
CA GLN A 328 -40.24 -10.69 15.36
C GLN A 328 -39.35 -10.02 16.41
N GLN A 329 -38.50 -10.78 17.10
CA GLN A 329 -37.72 -10.28 18.24
C GLN A 329 -36.45 -9.52 17.83
N ALA A 330 -35.90 -9.77 16.63
CA ALA A 330 -34.77 -8.99 16.12
C ALA A 330 -35.17 -7.69 15.41
N SER A 331 -36.44 -7.56 14.96
CA SER A 331 -36.90 -6.38 14.22
C SER A 331 -36.58 -5.05 14.92
N PRO A 332 -36.80 -4.88 16.25
CA PRO A 332 -36.49 -3.62 16.92
C PRO A 332 -35.00 -3.24 16.86
N SER A 333 -34.09 -4.21 16.89
CA SER A 333 -32.66 -3.96 16.75
C SER A 333 -32.32 -3.47 15.34
N PHE A 334 -32.87 -4.11 14.30
CA PHE A 334 -32.64 -3.66 12.92
C PHE A 334 -33.32 -2.32 12.61
N GLU A 335 -34.48 -2.03 13.21
CA GLU A 335 -35.14 -0.72 13.16
C GLU A 335 -34.31 0.36 13.85
N TYR A 336 -33.69 0.06 14.99
CA TYR A 336 -32.75 0.98 15.64
C TYR A 336 -31.61 1.35 14.70
N LEU A 337 -31.03 0.36 13.99
CA LEU A 337 -29.94 0.60 13.06
C LEU A 337 -30.38 1.40 11.82
N GLU A 338 -31.54 1.08 11.25
CA GLU A 338 -32.14 1.85 10.14
C GLU A 338 -32.36 3.32 10.53
N ASN A 339 -32.81 3.59 11.76
CA ASN A 339 -32.98 4.94 12.27
C ASN A 339 -31.63 5.64 12.49
N ALA A 340 -30.62 4.93 13.02
CA ALA A 340 -29.29 5.46 13.23
C ALA A 340 -28.60 5.85 11.91
N LEU A 341 -28.70 5.01 10.87
CA LEU A 341 -28.23 5.32 9.52
C LEU A 341 -28.94 6.53 8.89
N GLY A 342 -30.10 6.91 9.42
CA GLY A 342 -30.84 8.09 9.00
C GLY A 342 -30.43 9.39 9.67
N LYS A 343 -29.46 9.37 10.59
CA LYS A 343 -29.14 10.54 11.43
C LYS A 343 -28.41 11.64 10.66
N PHE A 344 -27.58 11.27 9.69
CA PHE A 344 -26.78 12.17 8.86
C PHE A 344 -27.06 11.87 7.38
N ASP A 345 -27.05 12.90 6.54
CA ASP A 345 -27.42 12.82 5.11
C ASP A 345 -26.22 12.93 4.16
N ASP A 346 -25.00 13.02 4.71
CA ASP A 346 -23.75 13.19 3.97
C ASP A 346 -23.06 11.86 3.64
N GLY A 347 -23.78 10.75 3.75
CA GLY A 347 -23.38 9.46 3.18
C GLY A 347 -24.11 8.26 3.79
N PRO A 348 -23.76 7.04 3.33
CA PRO A 348 -24.50 5.81 3.65
C PRO A 348 -24.08 5.16 4.97
N PHE A 349 -23.11 5.74 5.71
CA PHE A 349 -22.53 5.17 6.93
C PHE A 349 -23.19 5.70 8.21
N LEU A 350 -22.95 5.06 9.36
CA LEU A 350 -23.61 5.40 10.62
C LEU A 350 -23.36 6.84 11.07
N LEU A 351 -22.22 7.41 10.70
CA LEU A 351 -21.86 8.82 10.91
C LEU A 351 -21.79 9.59 9.58
N GLY A 352 -22.51 9.15 8.55
CA GLY A 352 -22.46 9.65 7.17
C GLY A 352 -21.22 9.18 6.41
N GLN A 353 -20.04 9.31 7.02
CA GLN A 353 -18.77 8.77 6.53
C GLN A 353 -18.38 7.48 7.26
N PHE A 354 -17.62 6.61 6.61
CA PHE A 354 -17.12 5.37 7.21
C PHE A 354 -16.27 5.68 8.44
N SER A 355 -16.54 4.99 9.55
CA SER A 355 -16.01 5.33 10.86
C SER A 355 -15.76 4.09 11.72
N LEU A 356 -15.17 4.30 12.89
CA LEU A 356 -15.01 3.24 13.90
C LEU A 356 -16.36 2.64 14.34
N VAL A 357 -17.45 3.40 14.20
CA VAL A 357 -18.79 2.93 14.57
C VAL A 357 -19.26 1.87 13.58
N ASP A 358 -19.04 2.08 12.28
CA ASP A 358 -19.32 1.07 11.26
C ASP A 358 -18.52 -0.20 11.55
N ILE A 359 -17.21 -0.06 11.82
CA ILE A 359 -16.32 -1.16 12.19
C ILE A 359 -16.85 -1.95 13.41
N ALA A 360 -17.44 -1.27 14.40
CA ALA A 360 -17.99 -1.92 15.58
C ALA A 360 -19.27 -2.75 15.31
N TYR A 361 -20.08 -2.36 14.31
CA TYR A 361 -21.34 -3.04 13.98
C TYR A 361 -21.18 -4.12 12.88
N ILE A 362 -20.29 -3.91 11.90
CA ILE A 362 -20.08 -4.79 10.74
C ILE A 362 -19.99 -6.28 11.10
N PRO A 363 -19.12 -6.72 12.04
CA PRO A 363 -18.97 -8.14 12.32
C PRO A 363 -20.26 -8.80 12.83
N PHE A 364 -21.13 -8.04 13.50
CA PHE A 364 -22.40 -8.54 13.99
C PHE A 364 -23.44 -8.57 12.87
N ILE A 365 -23.58 -7.49 12.11
CA ILE A 365 -24.56 -7.42 11.02
C ILE A 365 -24.30 -8.48 9.96
N GLU A 366 -23.05 -8.70 9.56
CA GLU A 366 -22.68 -9.77 8.63
C GLU A 366 -23.13 -11.14 9.16
N ARG A 367 -22.81 -11.46 10.42
CA ARG A 367 -23.19 -12.75 11.02
C ARG A 367 -24.70 -12.93 11.05
N TYR A 368 -25.45 -11.91 11.49
CA TYR A 368 -26.91 -12.02 11.54
C TYR A 368 -27.53 -12.01 10.15
N GLN A 369 -26.97 -11.31 9.17
CA GLN A 369 -27.41 -11.40 7.77
C GLN A 369 -27.33 -12.84 7.27
N ILE A 370 -26.19 -13.50 7.48
CA ILE A 370 -25.98 -14.91 7.09
C ILE A 370 -26.93 -15.83 7.85
N VAL A 371 -27.03 -15.69 9.18
CA VAL A 371 -27.88 -16.55 10.02
C VAL A 371 -29.36 -16.42 9.65
N PHE A 372 -29.85 -15.21 9.43
CA PHE A 372 -31.25 -14.97 9.03
C PHE A 372 -31.55 -15.45 7.62
N ALA A 373 -30.65 -15.20 6.67
CA ALA A 373 -30.80 -15.69 5.30
C ALA A 373 -30.78 -17.23 5.26
N GLU A 374 -29.84 -17.87 5.95
CA GLU A 374 -29.65 -19.32 5.83
C GLU A 374 -30.63 -20.12 6.67
N LEU A 375 -30.85 -19.75 7.94
CA LEU A 375 -31.62 -20.54 8.88
C LEU A 375 -33.10 -20.16 8.93
N PHE A 376 -33.43 -18.89 8.67
CA PHE A 376 -34.79 -18.37 8.77
C PHE A 376 -35.39 -17.95 7.43
N LYS A 377 -34.60 -17.95 6.34
CA LYS A 377 -35.02 -17.51 5.00
C LYS A 377 -35.61 -16.10 5.03
N GLN A 378 -34.92 -15.21 5.74
CA GLN A 378 -35.30 -13.80 5.91
C GLN A 378 -34.13 -12.89 5.52
N ASP A 379 -34.45 -11.79 4.86
CA ASP A 379 -33.51 -10.70 4.62
C ASP A 379 -33.66 -9.64 5.72
N ILE A 380 -32.59 -9.41 6.49
CA ILE A 380 -32.58 -8.41 7.57
C ILE A 380 -32.76 -6.98 7.03
N ALA A 381 -32.45 -6.75 5.75
CA ALA A 381 -32.60 -5.46 5.09
C ALA A 381 -34.00 -5.25 4.47
N GLU A 382 -34.88 -6.26 4.49
CA GLU A 382 -36.23 -6.12 3.96
C GLU A 382 -37.00 -5.02 4.70
N GLY A 383 -37.50 -4.03 3.95
CA GLY A 383 -38.15 -2.84 4.49
C GLY A 383 -37.21 -1.82 5.15
N ARG A 384 -35.88 -1.99 5.05
CA ARG A 384 -34.84 -1.14 5.67
C ARG A 384 -33.84 -0.65 4.62
N PRO A 385 -34.21 0.35 3.80
CA PRO A 385 -33.41 0.76 2.64
C PRO A 385 -32.05 1.36 3.03
N LYS A 386 -31.91 2.03 4.18
CA LYS A 386 -30.61 2.55 4.60
C LYS A 386 -29.69 1.43 5.05
N LEU A 387 -30.22 0.44 5.77
CA LEU A 387 -29.46 -0.77 6.09
C LEU A 387 -29.02 -1.51 4.82
N ALA A 388 -29.89 -1.63 3.81
CA ALA A 388 -29.54 -2.22 2.52
C ALA A 388 -28.37 -1.47 1.85
N ALA A 389 -28.45 -0.13 1.78
CA ALA A 389 -27.40 0.71 1.21
C ALA A 389 -26.09 0.62 2.00
N TRP A 390 -26.16 0.62 3.34
CA TRP A 390 -24.99 0.44 4.21
C TRP A 390 -24.31 -0.90 3.97
N ILE A 391 -25.07 -1.99 3.89
CA ILE A 391 -24.54 -3.33 3.57
C ILE A 391 -23.86 -3.31 2.19
N GLU A 392 -24.49 -2.72 1.18
CA GLU A 392 -23.91 -2.63 -0.17
C GLU A 392 -22.57 -1.88 -0.16
N GLU A 393 -22.49 -0.73 0.50
CA GLU A 393 -21.31 0.12 0.54
C GLU A 393 -20.18 -0.50 1.37
N VAL A 394 -20.51 -1.13 2.50
CA VAL A 394 -19.55 -1.92 3.29
C VAL A 394 -18.93 -3.04 2.42
N ASN A 395 -19.74 -3.71 1.59
CA ASN A 395 -19.26 -4.77 0.70
C ASN A 395 -18.33 -4.30 -0.42
N LYS A 396 -18.22 -2.99 -0.66
CA LYS A 396 -17.25 -2.38 -1.60
C LYS A 396 -15.89 -2.11 -0.95
N ILE A 397 -15.76 -2.26 0.37
CA ILE A 397 -14.53 -1.96 1.10
C ILE A 397 -13.58 -3.17 1.07
N ASP A 398 -12.49 -3.07 0.29
CA ASP A 398 -11.48 -4.13 0.15
C ASP A 398 -10.91 -4.62 1.48
N ALA A 399 -10.72 -3.73 2.46
CA ALA A 399 -10.20 -4.09 3.77
C ALA A 399 -11.17 -5.01 4.55
N TYR A 400 -12.47 -4.82 4.38
CA TYR A 400 -13.50 -5.64 5.01
C TYR A 400 -13.71 -6.97 4.26
N THR A 401 -13.69 -6.96 2.92
CA THR A 401 -13.90 -8.20 2.15
C THR A 401 -12.82 -9.26 2.44
N GLN A 402 -11.61 -8.83 2.82
CA GLN A 402 -10.51 -9.68 3.26
C GLN A 402 -10.71 -10.34 4.63
N THR A 403 -11.64 -9.86 5.47
CA THR A 403 -11.89 -10.40 6.82
C THR A 403 -13.06 -11.38 6.88
N LYS A 404 -13.74 -11.61 5.76
CA LYS A 404 -14.93 -12.46 5.71
C LYS A 404 -14.62 -13.92 5.96
N ASN A 405 -15.50 -14.58 6.71
CA ASN A 405 -15.48 -16.02 6.89
C ASN A 405 -16.41 -16.68 5.87
N ASP A 406 -16.26 -17.99 5.68
CA ASP A 406 -17.20 -18.78 4.88
C ASP A 406 -18.62 -18.67 5.48
N PRO A 407 -19.62 -18.17 4.72
CA PRO A 407 -20.99 -18.06 5.20
C PRO A 407 -21.58 -19.40 5.66
N GLN A 408 -21.21 -20.51 5.03
CA GLN A 408 -21.71 -21.83 5.40
C GLN A 408 -21.16 -22.29 6.76
N GLU A 409 -19.89 -22.00 7.06
CA GLU A 409 -19.30 -22.31 8.36
C GLU A 409 -20.01 -21.53 9.50
N ILE A 410 -20.34 -20.26 9.25
CA ILE A 410 -21.11 -19.44 10.19
C ILE A 410 -22.50 -20.05 10.39
N ALA A 411 -23.23 -20.34 9.32
CA ALA A 411 -24.59 -20.89 9.39
C ALA A 411 -24.62 -22.24 10.13
N ASP A 412 -23.70 -23.15 9.83
CA ASP A 412 -23.60 -24.46 10.47
C ASP A 412 -23.29 -24.36 11.96
N LYS A 413 -22.44 -23.40 12.36
CA LYS A 413 -22.13 -23.13 13.77
C LYS A 413 -23.37 -22.68 14.54
N TYR A 414 -24.13 -21.73 14.00
CA TYR A 414 -25.37 -21.26 14.64
C TYR A 414 -26.46 -22.33 14.64
N LYS A 415 -26.58 -23.12 13.58
CA LYS A 415 -27.48 -24.26 13.52
C LYS A 415 -27.20 -25.28 14.62
N LYS A 416 -25.94 -25.64 14.85
CA LYS A 416 -25.53 -26.51 15.96
C LYS A 416 -25.91 -25.92 17.32
N ARG A 417 -25.72 -24.61 17.52
CA ARG A 417 -26.07 -23.91 18.76
C ARG A 417 -27.57 -23.90 19.05
N LEU A 418 -28.39 -23.78 18.00
CA LEU A 418 -29.86 -23.77 18.12
C LEU A 418 -30.45 -25.17 18.36
N LEU A 419 -29.80 -26.23 17.85
CA LEU A 419 -30.31 -27.60 17.92
C LEU A 419 -29.92 -28.38 19.19
N VAL A 420 -29.00 -27.88 20.02
CA VAL A 420 -28.57 -28.55 21.27
C VAL A 420 -28.99 -27.72 22.48
N PRO A 421 -30.14 -27.99 23.11
CA PRO A 421 -30.50 -27.35 24.37
C PRO A 421 -29.69 -28.00 25.50
N ASN A 422 -28.99 -27.19 26.29
CA ASN A 422 -28.50 -27.49 27.65
C ASN A 422 -27.17 -28.25 27.91
N ILE A 423 -26.15 -28.18 27.05
CA ILE A 423 -24.79 -28.50 27.51
C ILE A 423 -23.81 -27.44 26.96
N PHE A 424 -23.15 -26.69 27.87
CA PHE A 424 -22.08 -25.71 27.63
C PHE A 424 -22.42 -24.22 27.35
N LEU A 425 -23.47 -23.65 27.97
CA LEU A 425 -23.65 -22.17 27.94
C LEU A 425 -22.65 -21.39 28.83
N ASN A 426 -21.86 -22.06 29.69
CA ASN A 426 -20.84 -21.40 30.53
C ASN A 426 -19.41 -21.49 29.97
N SER A 427 -19.23 -22.02 28.76
CA SER A 427 -17.91 -22.20 28.16
C SER A 427 -17.93 -22.02 26.65
N ASP A 428 -18.74 -21.09 26.13
CA ASP A 428 -18.70 -20.72 24.72
C ASP A 428 -17.59 -19.67 24.53
N PRO A 429 -16.39 -20.05 24.04
CA PRO A 429 -15.22 -19.19 24.07
C PRO A 429 -15.32 -17.96 23.14
N TRP A 430 -16.44 -17.82 22.41
CA TRP A 430 -16.68 -16.78 21.42
C TRP A 430 -17.68 -15.69 21.87
N ILE A 431 -18.42 -15.87 22.98
CA ILE A 431 -19.15 -14.73 23.61
C ILE A 431 -18.15 -13.70 24.14
N VAL A 432 -16.93 -14.15 24.43
CA VAL A 432 -15.83 -13.37 24.98
C VAL A 432 -14.92 -12.82 23.86
N ALA A 433 -15.27 -13.07 22.61
CA ALA A 433 -14.39 -12.81 21.49
C ALA A 433 -15.02 -11.84 20.47
N GLY A 434 -14.90 -10.55 20.77
CA GLY A 434 -15.22 -9.47 19.84
C GLY A 434 -14.17 -9.42 18.74
N PHE A 435 -14.30 -10.22 17.70
CA PHE A 435 -13.32 -10.22 16.62
C PHE A 435 -13.52 -9.03 15.68
N LEU A 436 -12.43 -8.26 15.55
CA LEU A 436 -12.08 -7.35 14.46
C LEU A 436 -11.05 -8.04 13.57
#